data_AF-W1QIB6-F1
#
_entry.id   AF-W1QIB6-F1
#
_cell.length_a   1.000
_cell.length_b   1.000
_cell.length_c   1.000
_cell.angle_alpha   90.00
_cell.angle_beta   90.00
_cell.angle_gamma   90.00
#
_symmetry.space_group_name_H-M   'P 1'
#
loop_
_entity.id
_entity.type
_entity.pdbx_description
1 polymer ?
#
loop_
_entity_poly.entity_id
_entity_poly.type
_entity_poly.pdbx_seq_one_letter_code
_entity_poly.pdbx_strand_id
1 'polypeptide(L)'
;MFSSVCYVGAAILFANSAYSSYQFHQLGNALPLDVQLEAGLACVLVLVGSLAGVPRPSPKHDIVTGKEVRGHSQEPLKYIYMEKATEELEVQGVALFEELVNRPGYLALKQKRAEFAKWANQ
;
A
#
# COMPACT_ATOMS: atom_id res chain seq x y z
N MET A 1 -9.88 6.10 -0.18
CA MET A 1 -11.21 6.63 0.20
C MET A 1 -12.34 5.72 -0.24
N PHE A 2 -12.49 5.40 -1.54
CA PHE A 2 -13.57 4.53 -2.02
C PHE A 2 -13.62 3.15 -1.34
N SER A 3 -12.49 2.44 -1.26
CA SER A 3 -12.38 1.15 -0.56
C SER A 3 -12.86 1.22 0.90
N SER A 4 -12.47 2.27 1.64
CA SER A 4 -12.88 2.48 3.03
C SER A 4 -14.40 2.66 3.16
N VAL A 5 -15.03 3.38 2.24
CA VAL A 5 -16.49 3.54 2.22
C VAL A 5 -17.19 2.21 1.95
N CYS A 6 -16.69 1.41 0.99
CA CYS A 6 -17.21 0.07 0.73
C CYS A 6 -17.12 -0.83 1.96
N TYR A 7 -16.00 -0.81 2.68
CA TYR A 7 -15.83 -1.61 3.90
C TYR A 7 -16.76 -1.18 5.03
N VAL A 8 -16.92 0.14 5.26
CA VAL A 8 -17.83 0.64 6.30
C VAL A 8 -19.28 0.31 5.95
N GLY A 9 -19.68 0.53 4.69
CA GLY A 9 -21.02 0.16 4.22
C GLY A 9 -21.29 -1.34 4.33
N ALA A 10 -20.33 -2.17 3.94
CA ALA A 10 -20.44 -3.62 4.08
C ALA A 10 -20.55 -4.04 5.55
N ALA A 11 -19.76 -3.46 6.45
CA ALA A 11 -19.82 -3.79 7.87
C ALA A 11 -21.19 -3.49 8.50
N ILE A 12 -21.81 -2.36 8.12
CA ILE A 12 -23.15 -1.99 8.59
C ILE A 12 -24.21 -2.99 8.07
N LEU A 13 -24.20 -3.30 6.78
CA LEU A 13 -25.13 -4.26 6.19
C LEU A 13 -24.95 -5.67 6.76
N PHE A 14 -23.70 -6.07 7.01
CA PHE A 14 -23.38 -7.37 7.61
C PHE A 14 -23.86 -7.44 9.05
N ALA A 15 -23.68 -6.37 9.84
CA ALA A 15 -24.19 -6.31 11.20
C ALA A 15 -25.73 -6.34 11.24
N ASN A 16 -26.39 -5.61 10.34
CA ASN A 16 -27.85 -5.57 10.24
C ASN A 16 -28.46 -6.92 9.83
N SER A 17 -27.88 -7.54 8.80
CA SER A 17 -28.30 -8.89 8.34
C SER A 17 -27.99 -9.97 9.38
N ALA A 18 -26.86 -9.89 10.09
CA ALA A 18 -26.54 -10.81 11.18
C ALA A 18 -27.54 -10.68 12.36
N TYR A 19 -27.89 -9.44 12.75
CA TYR A 19 -28.87 -9.21 13.79
C TYR A 19 -30.27 -9.69 13.40
N SER A 20 -30.69 -9.41 12.16
CA SER A 20 -31.96 -9.87 11.63
C SER A 20 -32.03 -11.40 11.57
N SER A 21 -30.98 -12.04 11.04
CA SER A 21 -30.84 -13.50 11.00
C SER A 21 -30.94 -14.11 12.40
N TYR A 22 -30.28 -13.51 13.40
CA TYR A 22 -30.35 -13.96 14.79
C TYR A 22 -31.78 -13.93 15.34
N GLN A 23 -32.53 -12.84 15.10
CA GLN A 23 -33.93 -12.74 15.52
C GLN A 23 -34.81 -13.79 14.84
N PHE A 24 -34.69 -13.97 13.53
CA PHE A 24 -35.47 -14.98 12.79
C PHE A 24 -35.16 -16.40 13.27
N HIS A 25 -33.90 -16.68 13.58
CA HIS A 25 -33.48 -17.96 14.11
C HIS A 25 -34.04 -18.20 15.52
N GLN A 26 -34.04 -17.19 16.39
CA GLN A 26 -34.68 -17.29 17.72
C GLN A 26 -36.18 -17.54 17.64
N LEU A 27 -36.85 -16.94 16.66
CA LEU A 27 -38.29 -17.12 16.42
C LEU A 27 -38.63 -18.47 15.76
N GLY A 28 -37.63 -19.30 15.43
CA GLY A 28 -37.82 -20.59 14.77
C GLY A 28 -38.30 -20.48 13.32
N ASN A 29 -38.20 -19.30 12.72
CA ASN A 29 -38.66 -19.03 11.36
C ASN A 29 -37.54 -19.27 10.35
N ALA A 30 -37.93 -19.70 9.15
CA ALA A 30 -37.00 -19.75 8.02
C ALA A 30 -36.49 -18.34 7.70
N LEU A 31 -35.22 -18.23 7.29
CA LEU A 31 -34.65 -16.94 6.91
C LEU A 31 -35.38 -16.38 5.68
N PRO A 32 -35.91 -15.15 5.74
CA PRO A 32 -36.48 -14.51 4.57
C PRO A 32 -35.40 -14.27 3.51
N LEU A 33 -35.81 -14.33 2.23
CA LEU A 33 -34.92 -14.10 1.09
C LEU A 33 -34.24 -12.71 1.13
N ASP A 34 -34.90 -11.72 1.71
CA ASP A 34 -34.38 -10.35 1.83
C ASP A 34 -33.09 -10.29 2.68
N VAL A 35 -33.08 -10.94 3.85
CA VAL A 35 -31.90 -11.01 4.73
C VAL A 35 -30.76 -11.79 4.07
N GLN A 36 -31.08 -12.80 3.27
CA GLN A 36 -30.07 -13.55 2.49
C GLN A 36 -29.44 -12.67 1.40
N LEU A 37 -30.25 -11.86 0.70
CA LEU A 37 -29.76 -10.93 -0.31
C LEU A 37 -28.92 -9.81 0.31
N GLU A 38 -29.31 -9.27 1.47
CA GLU A 38 -28.55 -8.25 2.19
C GLU A 38 -27.15 -8.76 2.58
N ALA A 39 -27.06 -9.96 3.14
CA ALA A 39 -25.79 -10.60 3.47
C ALA A 39 -24.95 -10.86 2.20
N GLY A 40 -25.58 -11.30 1.10
CA GLY A 40 -24.91 -11.49 -0.19
C GLY A 40 -24.35 -10.18 -0.75
N LEU A 41 -25.10 -9.09 -0.67
CA LEU A 41 -24.69 -7.78 -1.15
C LEU A 41 -23.55 -7.21 -0.29
N ALA A 42 -23.59 -7.41 1.03
CA ALA A 42 -22.50 -7.06 1.92
C ALA A 42 -21.20 -7.80 1.55
N CYS A 43 -21.26 -9.10 1.25
CA CYS A 43 -20.11 -9.87 0.77
C CYS A 43 -19.53 -9.32 -0.54
N VAL A 44 -20.38 -8.97 -1.51
CA VAL A 44 -19.94 -8.36 -2.78
C VAL A 44 -19.26 -7.02 -2.54
N LEU A 45 -19.78 -6.20 -1.64
CA LEU A 45 -19.16 -4.92 -1.29
C LEU A 45 -17.78 -5.08 -0.64
N VAL A 46 -17.57 -6.11 0.18
CA VAL A 46 -16.24 -6.44 0.72
C VAL A 46 -15.27 -6.82 -0.40
N LEU A 47 -15.72 -7.63 -1.37
CA LEU A 47 -14.89 -8.03 -2.52
C LEU A 47 -14.53 -6.85 -3.43
N VAL A 48 -15.49 -5.97 -3.71
CA VAL A 48 -15.22 -4.75 -4.49
C VAL A 48 -14.31 -3.81 -3.71
N GLY A 49 -14.55 -3.66 -2.40
CA GLY A 49 -13.73 -2.86 -1.50
C GLY A 49 -12.28 -3.36 -1.42
N SER A 50 -12.06 -4.67 -1.47
CA SER A 50 -10.72 -5.27 -1.44
C SER A 50 -9.96 -5.07 -2.73
N LEU A 51 -10.61 -5.29 -3.88
CA LEU A 51 -10.01 -5.02 -5.19
C LEU A 51 -9.68 -3.53 -5.37
N ALA A 52 -10.60 -2.64 -4.98
CA ALA A 52 -10.37 -1.20 -5.05
C ALA A 52 -9.42 -0.66 -3.95
N GLY A 53 -9.14 -1.49 -2.94
CA GLY A 53 -8.23 -1.16 -1.84
C GLY A 53 -6.77 -1.34 -2.18
N VAL A 54 -6.45 -2.02 -3.29
CA VAL A 54 -5.08 -2.21 -3.73
C VAL A 54 -4.47 -0.83 -4.06
N PRO A 55 -3.42 -0.39 -3.33
CA PRO A 55 -2.85 0.92 -3.52
C PRO A 55 -2.24 1.02 -4.92
N ARG A 56 -2.56 2.09 -5.63
CA ARG A 56 -1.85 2.44 -6.87
C ARG A 56 -0.51 3.06 -6.48
N PRO A 57 0.58 2.75 -7.20
CA PRO A 57 1.89 3.29 -6.87
C PRO A 57 1.87 4.81 -7.05
N SER A 58 2.36 5.52 -6.03
CA SER A 58 2.61 6.95 -6.12
C SER A 58 3.83 7.22 -7.00
N PRO A 59 3.91 8.37 -7.67
CA PRO A 59 5.07 8.75 -8.44
C PRO A 59 6.34 8.73 -7.58
N LYS A 60 7.38 8.05 -8.08
CA LYS A 60 8.67 7.93 -7.43
C LYS A 60 9.54 9.13 -7.79
N HIS A 61 10.28 9.63 -6.80
CA HIS A 61 11.18 10.77 -6.95
C HIS A 61 12.62 10.27 -6.88
N ASP A 62 13.46 10.81 -7.75
CA ASP A 62 14.90 10.61 -7.71
C ASP A 62 15.47 11.28 -6.45
N ILE A 63 16.31 10.56 -5.70
CA ILE A 63 16.93 11.06 -4.47
C ILE A 63 17.93 12.17 -4.77
N VAL A 64 18.60 12.13 -5.92
CA VAL A 64 19.65 13.11 -6.26
C VAL A 64 19.05 14.39 -6.81
N THR A 65 18.15 14.29 -7.79
CA THR A 65 17.61 15.45 -8.49
C THR A 65 16.30 15.96 -7.88
N GLY A 66 15.64 15.16 -7.03
CA GLY A 66 14.31 15.47 -6.49
C GLY A 66 13.19 15.51 -7.55
N LYS A 67 13.51 15.16 -8.80
CA LYS A 67 12.56 15.15 -9.92
C LYS A 67 11.82 13.83 -9.96
N GLU A 68 10.58 13.90 -10.43
CA GLU A 68 9.78 12.70 -10.70
C GLU A 68 10.45 11.87 -11.80
N VAL A 69 10.61 10.57 -11.53
CA VAL A 69 11.25 9.66 -12.48
C VAL A 69 10.22 9.15 -13.47
N ARG A 70 10.36 9.54 -14.73
CA ARG A 70 9.46 9.12 -15.82
C ARG A 70 9.81 7.70 -16.28
N GLY A 71 8.80 6.85 -16.48
CA GLY A 71 8.98 5.49 -17.03
C GLY A 71 8.86 4.35 -16.03
N HIS A 72 8.48 4.62 -14.78
CA HIS A 72 8.26 3.57 -13.79
C HIS A 72 6.99 2.76 -14.08
N SER A 73 7.05 1.45 -13.82
CA SER A 73 5.87 0.57 -13.87
C SER A 73 4.83 1.07 -12.87
N GLN A 74 3.63 1.42 -13.35
CA GLN A 74 2.50 1.82 -12.50
C GLN A 74 1.72 0.61 -11.97
N GLU A 75 2.36 -0.57 -11.94
CA GLU A 75 1.74 -1.76 -11.40
C GLU A 75 1.55 -1.64 -9.88
N PRO A 76 0.38 -2.04 -9.37
CA PRO A 76 0.07 -1.95 -7.94
C PRO A 76 0.87 -2.91 -7.05
N LEU A 77 1.48 -3.93 -7.66
CA LEU A 77 2.17 -5.00 -6.96
C LEU A 77 3.61 -5.05 -7.43
N LYS A 78 4.51 -5.30 -6.47
CA LYS A 78 5.93 -5.46 -6.75
C LYS A 78 6.18 -6.77 -7.48
N TYR A 79 7.11 -6.75 -8.44
CA TYR A 79 7.54 -7.97 -9.12
C TYR A 79 8.23 -8.96 -8.17
N ILE A 80 8.00 -10.25 -8.41
CA ILE A 80 8.62 -11.35 -7.65
C ILE A 80 10.08 -11.57 -8.09
N TYR A 81 10.33 -11.39 -9.40
CA TYR A 81 11.66 -11.59 -9.96
C TYR A 81 12.60 -10.46 -9.54
N MET A 82 13.73 -10.84 -8.94
CA MET A 82 14.66 -9.89 -8.34
C MET A 82 15.18 -8.87 -9.35
N GLU A 83 15.48 -9.29 -10.58
CA GLU A 83 15.90 -8.40 -11.68
C GLU A 83 14.96 -7.22 -11.90
N LYS A 84 13.64 -7.46 -11.93
CA LYS A 84 12.62 -6.41 -12.09
C LYS A 84 12.32 -5.68 -10.79
N ALA A 85 12.44 -6.38 -9.65
CA ALA A 85 12.21 -5.82 -8.33
C ALA A 85 13.29 -4.80 -7.91
N THR A 86 14.53 -4.96 -8.40
CA THR A 86 15.65 -4.04 -8.13
C THR A 86 15.67 -2.85 -9.07
N GLU A 87 15.22 -3.03 -10.32
CA GLU A 87 15.06 -1.94 -11.29
C GLU A 87 14.27 -0.76 -10.70
N GLU A 88 13.22 -1.06 -9.93
CA GLU A 88 12.42 -0.04 -9.26
C GLU A 88 13.20 0.86 -8.28
N LEU A 89 14.22 0.32 -7.62
CA LEU A 89 15.06 1.01 -6.65
C LEU A 89 16.21 1.73 -7.35
N GLU A 90 16.79 1.08 -8.36
CA GLU A 90 17.85 1.65 -9.19
C GLU A 90 17.39 2.93 -9.90
N VAL A 91 16.13 2.93 -10.38
CA VAL A 91 15.48 4.10 -10.97
C VAL A 91 15.38 5.27 -9.97
N GLN A 92 15.29 5.00 -8.67
CA GLN A 92 15.31 6.02 -7.61
C GLN A 92 16.73 6.45 -7.20
N GLY A 93 17.77 5.78 -7.72
CA GLY A 93 19.16 5.97 -7.29
C GLY A 93 19.52 5.23 -6.01
N VAL A 94 18.73 4.23 -5.59
CA VAL A 94 18.95 3.44 -4.37
C VAL A 94 19.39 2.03 -4.73
N ALA A 95 20.36 1.49 -3.99
CA ALA A 95 20.69 0.08 -4.04
C ALA A 95 20.22 -0.63 -2.77
N LEU A 96 19.72 -1.87 -2.91
CA LEU A 96 19.33 -2.72 -1.77
C LEU A 96 20.49 -2.98 -0.79
N PHE A 97 21.73 -2.90 -1.28
CA PHE A 97 22.96 -3.15 -0.52
C PHE A 97 23.75 -1.88 -0.25
N GLU A 98 23.10 -0.71 -0.28
CA GLU A 98 23.77 0.58 -0.13
C GLU A 98 24.57 0.67 1.17
N GLU A 99 24.10 0.07 2.26
CA GLU A 99 24.84 0.02 3.52
C GLU A 99 26.20 -0.70 3.40
N LEU A 100 26.27 -1.77 2.59
CA LEU A 100 27.50 -2.51 2.34
C LEU A 100 28.46 -1.73 1.42
N VAL A 101 27.89 -0.97 0.48
CA VAL A 101 28.65 -0.17 -0.49
C VAL A 101 29.20 1.11 0.15
N ASN A 102 28.35 1.89 0.82
CA ASN A 102 28.70 3.16 1.44
C ASN A 102 29.47 3.00 2.76
N ARG A 103 29.34 1.85 3.44
CA ARG A 103 30.02 1.54 4.72
C ARG A 103 30.01 2.72 5.69
N PRO A 104 28.84 3.23 6.09
CA PRO A 104 28.73 4.47 6.86
C PRO A 104 29.53 4.45 8.16
N GLY A 105 29.71 3.28 8.79
CA GLY A 105 30.51 3.10 10.00
C GLY A 105 32.02 3.35 9.84
N TYR A 106 32.55 3.33 8.61
CA TYR A 106 33.98 3.54 8.32
C TYR A 106 34.28 4.91 7.69
N LEU A 107 33.31 5.83 7.71
CA LEU A 107 33.48 7.14 7.12
C LEU A 107 34.53 7.96 7.89
N ALA A 108 35.55 8.48 7.21
CA ALA A 108 36.54 9.38 7.80
C ALA A 108 35.93 10.76 8.10
N LEU A 109 35.22 10.87 9.22
CA LEU A 109 34.45 12.07 9.61
C LEU A 109 35.28 13.35 9.60
N LYS A 110 36.54 13.29 10.04
CA LYS A 110 37.44 14.46 10.07
C LYS A 110 37.73 14.99 8.65
N GLN A 111 37.98 14.10 7.69
CA GLN A 111 38.26 14.48 6.31
C GLN A 111 37.01 15.05 5.65
N LYS A 112 35.86 14.41 5.84
CA LYS A 112 34.57 14.90 5.31
C LYS A 112 34.20 16.28 5.85
N ARG A 113 34.40 16.53 7.15
CA ARG A 113 34.18 17.87 7.73
C ARG A 113 35.09 18.93 7.11
N ALA A 114 36.34 18.61 6.81
CA ALA A 114 37.25 19.52 6.13
C ALA A 114 36.84 19.79 4.67
N GLU A 115 36.35 18.76 3.95
CA GLU A 115 35.78 18.92 2.60
C GLU A 115 34.56 19.84 2.61
N PHE A 116 33.60 19.61 3.53
CA PHE A 116 32.43 20.47 3.67
C PHE A 116 32.80 21.91 4.07
N ALA A 117 33.78 22.09 4.95
CA ALA A 117 34.25 23.42 5.33
C ALA A 117 34.92 24.16 4.16
N LYS A 118 35.64 23.45 3.28
CA LYS A 118 36.19 24.05 2.04
C LYS A 118 35.09 24.43 1.06
N TRP A 119 34.09 23.56 0.87
CA TRP A 119 32.96 23.83 -0.01
C TRP A 119 32.10 25.00 0.48
N ALA A 120 31.85 25.11 1.78
CA ALA A 120 31.06 26.22 2.35
C ALA A 120 31.75 27.60 2.25
N ASN A 121 33.08 27.61 2.07
CA ASN A 121 33.88 28.83 1.90
C ASN A 121 34.16 29.17 0.43
N GLN A 122 33.62 28.39 -0.52
CA GLN A 122 33.57 28.72 -1.95
C GLN A 122 32.25 29.39 -2.29
#